data_AF-A0A6P8H2V3-F1
#
_entry.id   AF-A0A6P8H2V3-F1
#
_cell.length_a   1.000
_cell.length_b   1.000
_cell.length_c   1.000
_cell.angle_alpha   90.00
_cell.angle_beta   90.00
_cell.angle_gamma   90.00
#
_symmetry.space_group_name_H-M   'P 1'
#
loop_
_entity.id
_entity.type
_entity.pdbx_description
1 polymer ?
#
loop_
_entity_poly.entity_id
_entity_poly.type
_entity_poly.pdbx_seq_one_letter_code
_entity_poly.pdbx_strand_id
1 'polypeptide(L)'
;MWIIVGAVGVLPTIFLKHLSRIAWVSLLGVVVLMVPIGFVLWHGFSHASSWRFENLLFWDSQGFFVAFGIIVFSYTAHPALPRLEGCMIYKKSFSKVLGFSFLFVTLIKVVFALTSFLKFVGLTQEVVLNNFPVNILYHVICVFLSLNVLCSYAFPVSVVDQVIQESIASDSCLHRLPRMLSFSLTRLFLLFVTLVTALVVPHFALLLAFFGSMIASLFSFVFPCLFHLKLKGASLSWCIRFCNVSIILLGIFSAVLGTFFSGKALVEIYQ
;
A
#
# COMPACT_ATOMS: atom_id res chain seq x y z
N MET A 1 6.51 15.66 -17.10
CA MET A 1 7.58 16.43 -16.42
C MET A 1 7.69 16.07 -14.93
N TRP A 2 6.64 16.24 -14.12
CA TRP A 2 6.68 15.96 -12.67
C TRP A 2 7.03 14.52 -12.28
N ILE A 3 6.61 13.53 -13.08
CA ILE A 3 6.93 12.10 -12.86
C ILE A 3 8.46 11.88 -12.92
N ILE A 4 9.16 12.54 -13.84
CA ILE A 4 10.62 12.43 -13.99
C ILE A 4 11.31 13.10 -12.79
N VAL A 5 10.83 14.28 -12.37
CA VAL A 5 11.36 14.97 -11.18
C VAL A 5 11.21 14.10 -9.93
N GLY A 6 10.06 13.45 -9.76
CA GLY A 6 9.82 12.49 -8.68
C GLY A 6 10.80 11.31 -8.72
N ALA A 7 10.99 10.69 -9.89
CA ALA A 7 11.94 9.58 -10.05
C ALA A 7 13.39 9.99 -9.70
N VAL A 8 13.81 11.18 -10.12
CA VAL A 8 15.12 11.74 -9.75
C VAL A 8 15.21 12.03 -8.25
N GLY A 9 14.15 12.55 -7.63
CA GLY A 9 14.10 12.83 -6.19
C GLY A 9 14.18 11.57 -5.33
N VAL A 10 13.70 10.43 -5.84
CA VAL A 10 13.77 9.13 -5.16
C VAL A 10 15.12 8.44 -5.37
N LEU A 11 15.86 8.77 -6.43
CA LEU A 11 17.15 8.17 -6.76
C LEU A 11 18.15 8.06 -5.59
N PRO A 12 18.30 9.07 -4.69
CA PRO A 12 19.20 8.96 -3.54
C PRO A 12 18.85 7.80 -2.59
N THR A 13 17.58 7.39 -2.54
CA THR A 13 17.13 6.28 -1.67
C THR A 13 17.74 4.94 -2.08
N ILE A 14 18.19 4.79 -3.33
CA ILE A 14 18.91 3.61 -3.82
C ILE A 14 20.15 3.33 -2.97
N PHE A 15 20.82 4.37 -2.46
CA PHE A 15 22.09 4.23 -1.75
C PHE A 15 21.91 3.82 -0.27
N LEU A 16 20.68 3.79 0.25
CA LEU A 16 20.39 3.38 1.63
C LEU A 16 20.46 1.85 1.77
N LYS A 17 21.56 1.35 2.33
CA LYS A 17 21.85 -0.11 2.42
C LYS A 17 21.38 -0.79 3.71
N HIS A 18 21.36 -0.08 4.84
CA HIS A 18 21.06 -0.69 6.14
C HIS A 18 19.60 -0.48 6.52
N LEU A 19 18.90 -1.57 6.86
CA LEU A 19 17.49 -1.55 7.26
C LEU A 19 17.23 -0.60 8.43
N SER A 20 18.16 -0.47 9.38
CA SER A 20 18.06 0.50 10.49
C SER A 20 17.98 1.95 9.99
N ARG A 21 18.83 2.35 9.03
CA ARG A 21 18.78 3.70 8.43
C ARG A 21 17.50 3.90 7.62
N ILE A 22 17.08 2.88 6.88
CA ILE A 22 15.83 2.89 6.11
C ILE A 22 14.62 3.03 7.04
N ALA A 23 14.63 2.36 8.19
CA ALA A 23 13.57 2.46 9.20
C ALA A 23 13.47 3.89 9.77
N TRP A 24 14.60 4.55 10.06
CA TRP A 24 14.60 5.95 10.49
C TRP A 24 14.08 6.91 9.41
N VAL A 25 14.48 6.72 8.15
CA VAL A 25 13.96 7.52 7.02
C VAL A 25 12.46 7.26 6.83
N SER A 26 12.01 6.01 6.92
CA SER A 26 10.59 5.66 6.85
C SER A 26 9.80 6.26 8.02
N LEU A 27 10.36 6.28 9.22
CA LEU A 27 9.75 6.90 10.40
C LEU A 27 9.58 8.40 10.17
N LEU A 28 10.61 9.09 9.67
CA LEU A 28 10.51 10.48 9.26
C LEU A 28 9.39 10.69 8.24
N GLY A 29 9.29 9.80 7.24
CA GLY A 29 8.20 9.81 6.27
C GLY A 29 6.82 9.73 6.93
N VAL A 30 6.63 8.85 7.92
CA VAL A 30 5.37 8.73 8.67
C VAL A 30 5.07 9.99 9.48
N VAL A 31 6.07 10.58 10.15
CA VAL A 31 5.89 11.84 10.90
C VAL A 31 5.48 12.98 9.96
N VAL A 32 6.14 13.09 8.82
CA VAL A 32 5.83 14.07 7.77
C VAL A 32 4.40 13.88 7.23
N LEU A 33 3.93 12.64 7.10
CA LEU A 33 2.55 12.31 6.66
C LEU A 33 1.47 12.77 7.65
N MET A 34 1.81 12.94 8.93
CA MET A 34 0.82 13.41 9.91
C MET A 34 0.36 14.84 9.62
N VAL A 35 1.17 15.65 8.93
CA VAL A 35 0.82 17.03 8.54
C VAL A 35 -0.35 17.07 7.53
N PRO A 36 -0.27 16.43 6.34
CA PRO A 36 -1.40 16.40 5.41
C PRO A 36 -2.63 15.69 5.99
N ILE A 37 -2.46 14.60 6.76
CA ILE A 37 -3.58 13.93 7.44
C ILE A 37 -4.25 14.90 8.42
N GLY A 38 -3.45 15.55 9.27
CA GLY A 38 -3.94 16.52 10.25
C GLY A 38 -4.66 17.70 9.60
N PHE A 39 -4.15 18.21 8.47
CA PHE A 39 -4.82 19.27 7.72
C PHE A 39 -6.20 18.85 7.22
N VAL A 40 -6.30 17.69 6.56
CA VAL A 40 -7.58 17.21 6.01
C VAL A 40 -8.58 16.97 7.14
N LEU A 41 -8.14 16.34 8.24
CA LEU A 41 -8.97 16.11 9.41
C LEU A 41 -9.42 17.43 10.04
N TRP A 42 -8.50 18.36 10.28
CA TRP A 42 -8.81 19.67 10.83
C TRP A 42 -9.84 20.39 9.96
N HIS A 43 -9.61 20.47 8.66
CA HIS A 43 -10.54 21.12 7.75
C HIS A 43 -11.91 20.42 7.69
N GLY A 44 -11.92 19.08 7.70
CA GLY A 44 -13.13 18.27 7.72
C GLY A 44 -13.97 18.51 8.98
N PHE A 45 -13.34 18.60 10.14
CA PHE A 45 -14.02 18.88 11.42
C PHE A 45 -14.42 20.35 11.58
N SER A 46 -13.56 21.31 11.19
CA SER A 46 -13.88 22.74 11.26
C SER A 46 -15.08 23.13 10.39
N HIS A 47 -15.34 22.36 9.34
CA HIS A 47 -16.51 22.53 8.47
C HIS A 47 -17.55 21.42 8.68
N ALA A 48 -17.67 20.86 9.88
CA ALA A 48 -18.64 19.79 10.20
C ALA A 48 -20.10 20.17 9.89
N SER A 49 -20.46 21.45 10.04
CA SER A 49 -21.79 21.96 9.68
C SER A 49 -22.12 21.84 8.19
N SER A 50 -21.11 21.68 7.34
CA SER A 50 -21.25 21.53 5.89
C SER A 50 -21.16 20.07 5.43
N TRP A 51 -21.22 19.11 6.35
CA TRP A 51 -21.28 17.70 6.01
C TRP A 51 -22.59 17.40 5.28
N ARG A 52 -22.46 16.73 4.14
CA ARG A 52 -23.57 16.42 3.25
C ARG A 52 -23.96 14.96 3.45
N PHE A 53 -25.05 14.76 4.18
CA PHE A 53 -25.68 13.44 4.36
C PHE A 53 -26.75 13.16 3.29
N GLU A 54 -27.10 14.17 2.51
CA GLU A 54 -28.04 14.07 1.39
C GLU A 54 -27.35 13.49 0.16
N ASN A 55 -28.05 12.64 -0.59
CA ASN A 55 -27.55 11.96 -1.81
C ASN A 55 -26.45 10.90 -1.56
N LEU A 56 -26.44 10.27 -0.38
CA LEU A 56 -25.62 9.08 -0.16
C LEU A 56 -26.15 7.92 -1.00
N LEU A 57 -25.31 7.38 -1.87
CA LEU A 57 -25.64 6.17 -2.61
C LEU A 57 -25.79 5.01 -1.61
N PHE A 58 -26.93 4.32 -1.64
CA PHE A 58 -27.15 3.16 -0.79
C PHE A 58 -26.24 1.98 -1.18
N TRP A 59 -26.04 1.77 -2.49
CA TRP A 59 -25.23 0.66 -3.00
C TRP A 59 -24.64 0.95 -4.38
N ASP A 60 -23.32 0.72 -4.52
CA ASP A 60 -22.60 0.67 -5.79
C ASP A 60 -21.72 -0.58 -5.84
N SER A 61 -22.08 -1.54 -6.69
CA SER A 61 -21.33 -2.78 -6.85
C SER A 61 -19.92 -2.54 -7.36
N GLN A 62 -19.74 -1.64 -8.34
CA GLN A 62 -18.43 -1.38 -8.94
C GLN A 62 -17.52 -0.68 -7.92
N GLY A 63 -18.02 0.39 -7.30
CA GLY A 63 -17.33 1.10 -6.23
C GLY A 63 -16.99 0.21 -5.04
N PHE A 64 -17.86 -0.73 -4.66
CA PHE A 64 -17.59 -1.70 -3.59
C PHE A 64 -16.35 -2.55 -3.89
N PHE A 65 -16.27 -3.15 -5.09
CA PHE A 65 -15.12 -4.01 -5.44
C PHE A 65 -13.83 -3.22 -5.62
N VAL A 66 -13.89 -2.01 -6.18
CA VAL A 66 -12.75 -1.11 -6.30
C VAL A 66 -12.24 -0.70 -4.91
N ALA A 67 -13.14 -0.26 -4.02
CA ALA A 67 -12.81 0.12 -2.65
C ALA A 67 -12.24 -1.06 -1.85
N PHE A 68 -12.83 -2.25 -2.01
CA PHE A 68 -12.32 -3.47 -1.39
C PHE A 68 -10.87 -3.75 -1.81
N GLY A 69 -10.56 -3.66 -3.11
CA GLY A 69 -9.20 -3.79 -3.62
C GLY A 69 -8.23 -2.79 -2.98
N ILE A 70 -8.60 -1.50 -2.94
CA ILE A 70 -7.78 -0.44 -2.32
C ILE A 70 -7.53 -0.74 -0.84
N ILE A 71 -8.57 -1.16 -0.11
CA ILE A 71 -8.47 -1.51 1.32
C ILE A 71 -7.48 -2.65 1.51
N VAL A 72 -7.64 -3.76 0.77
CA VAL A 72 -6.76 -4.94 0.84
C VAL A 72 -5.31 -4.57 0.51
N PHE A 73 -5.09 -3.80 -0.57
CA PHE A 73 -3.76 -3.29 -0.91
C PHE A 73 -3.15 -2.51 0.27
N SER A 74 -3.95 -1.64 0.89
CA SER A 74 -3.48 -0.76 1.95
C SER A 74 -3.10 -1.46 3.26
N TYR A 75 -3.51 -2.71 3.45
CA TYR A 75 -3.13 -3.56 4.59
C TYR A 75 -2.06 -4.62 4.22
N THR A 76 -1.54 -4.58 3.00
CA THR A 76 -0.55 -5.55 2.54
C THR A 76 0.82 -5.25 3.14
N ALA A 77 1.19 -6.03 4.15
CA ALA A 77 2.53 -6.00 4.75
C ALA A 77 3.26 -7.35 4.67
N HIS A 78 2.57 -8.42 4.28
CA HIS A 78 2.99 -9.81 4.40
C HIS A 78 4.42 -10.11 3.91
N PRO A 79 4.88 -9.60 2.74
CA PRO A 79 6.25 -9.87 2.28
C PRO A 79 7.33 -9.28 3.19
N ALA A 80 7.03 -8.19 3.91
CA ALA A 80 7.97 -7.50 4.80
C ALA A 80 7.95 -8.05 6.24
N LEU A 81 6.85 -8.69 6.66
CA LEU A 81 6.65 -9.11 8.06
C LEU A 81 7.74 -10.05 8.61
N PRO A 82 8.16 -11.12 7.92
CA PRO A 82 9.19 -12.02 8.44
C PRO A 82 10.53 -11.32 8.66
N ARG A 83 10.90 -10.42 7.75
CA ARG A 83 12.13 -9.62 7.86
C ARG A 83 12.04 -8.65 9.03
N LEU A 84 10.90 -7.97 9.18
CA LEU A 84 10.67 -7.05 10.29
C LEU A 84 10.78 -7.77 11.64
N GLU A 85 10.12 -8.92 11.79
CA GLU A 85 10.22 -9.75 12.99
C GLU A 85 11.67 -10.20 13.25
N GLY A 86 12.38 -10.64 12.21
CA GLY A 86 13.78 -11.05 12.29
C GLY A 86 14.72 -9.95 12.81
N CYS A 87 14.42 -8.69 12.52
CA CYS A 87 15.21 -7.52 12.93
C CYS A 87 14.78 -6.92 14.28
N MET A 88 13.70 -7.38 14.92
CA MET A 88 13.30 -6.88 16.24
C MET A 88 14.21 -7.40 17.35
N ILE A 89 14.59 -6.50 18.26
CA ILE A 89 15.28 -6.86 19.51
C ILE A 89 14.42 -7.83 20.34
N TYR A 90 13.12 -7.55 20.45
CA TYR A 90 12.15 -8.36 21.21
C TYR A 90 11.12 -9.05 20.30
N LYS A 91 11.53 -10.13 19.62
CA LYS A 91 10.70 -10.87 18.65
C LYS A 91 9.36 -11.37 19.22
N LYS A 92 9.33 -11.78 20.50
CA LYS A 92 8.10 -12.25 21.18
C LYS A 92 6.99 -11.20 21.26
N SER A 93 7.33 -9.92 21.13
CA SER A 93 6.36 -8.82 21.13
C SER A 93 5.79 -8.51 19.75
N PHE A 94 6.25 -9.18 18.69
CA PHE A 94 5.88 -8.89 17.30
C PHE A 94 4.36 -8.89 17.09
N SER A 95 3.65 -9.92 17.55
CA SER A 95 2.19 -9.99 17.40
C SER A 95 1.46 -8.84 18.11
N LYS A 96 1.95 -8.40 19.27
CA LYS A 96 1.36 -7.27 20.00
C LYS A 96 1.58 -5.96 19.27
N VAL A 97 2.81 -5.73 18.78
CA VAL A 97 3.16 -4.54 17.99
C VAL A 97 2.32 -4.51 16.71
N LEU A 98 2.23 -5.64 16.00
CA LEU A 98 1.46 -5.75 14.76
C LEU A 98 -0.02 -5.44 14.98
N GLY A 99 -0.63 -6.04 16.02
CA GLY A 99 -2.03 -5.80 16.37
C GLY A 99 -2.32 -4.33 16.71
N PHE A 100 -1.45 -3.71 17.53
CA PHE A 100 -1.59 -2.29 17.87
C PHE A 100 -1.41 -1.39 16.65
N SER A 101 -0.41 -1.65 15.81
CA SER A 101 -0.16 -0.89 14.58
C SER A 101 -1.33 -0.95 13.62
N PHE A 102 -1.89 -2.14 13.37
CA PHE A 102 -3.05 -2.28 12.49
C PHE A 102 -4.30 -1.60 13.06
N LEU A 103 -4.56 -1.75 14.36
CA LEU A 103 -5.69 -1.07 15.01
C LEU A 103 -5.57 0.45 14.88
N PHE A 104 -4.39 1.01 15.21
CA PHE A 104 -4.12 2.44 15.14
C PHE A 104 -4.29 2.99 13.72
N VAL A 105 -3.71 2.32 12.73
CA VAL A 105 -3.83 2.72 11.31
C VAL A 105 -5.27 2.61 10.81
N THR A 106 -6.02 1.59 11.26
CA THR A 106 -7.44 1.42 10.90
C THR A 106 -8.27 2.58 11.41
N LEU A 107 -8.10 2.98 12.68
CA LEU A 107 -8.84 4.09 13.26
C LEU A 107 -8.59 5.40 12.51
N ILE A 108 -7.32 5.71 12.22
CA ILE A 108 -6.97 6.92 11.45
C ILE A 108 -7.60 6.88 10.05
N LYS A 109 -7.49 5.75 9.34
CA LYS A 109 -8.07 5.60 8.00
C LYS A 109 -9.59 5.78 8.01
N VAL A 110 -10.29 5.20 8.98
CA VAL A 110 -11.76 5.31 9.09
C VAL A 110 -12.17 6.75 9.36
N VAL A 111 -11.54 7.42 10.33
CA VAL A 111 -11.85 8.83 10.65
C VAL A 111 -11.54 9.74 9.46
N PHE A 112 -10.39 9.53 8.81
CA PHE A 112 -9.99 10.29 7.61
C PHE A 112 -10.97 10.07 6.45
N ALA A 113 -11.35 8.82 6.17
CA ALA A 113 -12.26 8.50 5.08
C ALA A 113 -13.67 9.08 5.34
N LEU A 114 -14.22 8.91 6.54
CA LEU A 114 -15.55 9.42 6.89
C LEU A 114 -15.61 10.95 6.79
N THR A 115 -14.67 11.65 7.43
CA THR A 115 -14.66 13.13 7.43
C THR A 115 -14.46 13.71 6.04
N SER A 116 -13.57 13.11 5.24
CA SER A 116 -13.32 13.55 3.86
C SER A 116 -14.51 13.27 2.96
N PHE A 117 -15.09 12.06 3.04
CA PHE A 117 -16.22 11.66 2.22
C PHE A 117 -17.48 12.47 2.55
N LEU A 118 -17.79 12.70 3.82
CA LEU A 118 -18.96 13.51 4.20
C LEU A 118 -18.83 14.98 3.78
N LYS A 119 -17.59 15.48 3.64
CA LYS A 119 -17.34 16.85 3.17
C LYS A 119 -17.49 16.98 1.65
N PHE A 120 -16.99 16.03 0.87
CA PHE A 120 -16.91 16.15 -0.60
C PHE A 120 -17.94 15.30 -1.36
N VAL A 121 -18.41 14.19 -0.78
CA VAL A 121 -19.37 13.22 -1.34
C VAL A 121 -18.98 12.85 -2.77
N GLY A 122 -19.83 13.12 -3.78
CA GLY A 122 -19.59 12.77 -5.17
C GLY A 122 -18.48 13.56 -5.86
N LEU A 123 -17.94 14.60 -5.23
CA LEU A 123 -16.80 15.36 -5.77
C LEU A 123 -15.45 14.77 -5.36
N THR A 124 -15.43 13.81 -4.44
CA THR A 124 -14.21 13.27 -3.83
C THR A 124 -13.26 12.70 -4.90
N GLN A 125 -12.18 13.44 -5.16
CA GLN A 125 -11.07 12.96 -6.00
C GLN A 125 -10.31 11.79 -5.34
N GLU A 126 -9.65 10.96 -6.16
CA GLU A 126 -8.82 9.83 -5.72
C GLU A 126 -7.79 10.22 -4.65
N VAL A 127 -7.22 11.43 -4.79
CA VAL A 127 -6.39 12.08 -3.79
C VAL A 127 -7.20 13.20 -3.14
N VAL A 128 -7.57 13.03 -1.88
CA VAL A 128 -8.46 13.96 -1.17
C VAL A 128 -7.96 15.41 -1.20
N LEU A 129 -6.64 15.63 -1.17
CA LEU A 129 -6.03 16.95 -1.22
C LEU A 129 -6.38 17.72 -2.52
N ASN A 130 -6.65 17.03 -3.62
CA ASN A 130 -7.02 17.66 -4.90
C ASN A 130 -8.43 18.28 -4.89
N ASN A 131 -9.24 18.04 -3.86
CA ASN A 131 -10.54 18.69 -3.69
C ASN A 131 -10.42 20.12 -3.10
N PHE A 132 -9.23 20.52 -2.66
CA PHE A 132 -9.01 21.81 -2.02
C PHE A 132 -8.61 22.88 -3.03
N PRO A 133 -8.96 24.16 -2.78
CA PRO A 133 -8.57 25.26 -3.66
C PRO A 133 -7.04 25.45 -3.65
N VAL A 134 -6.49 25.76 -4.81
CA VAL A 134 -5.05 25.98 -5.00
C VAL A 134 -4.64 27.31 -4.35
N ASN A 135 -4.06 27.22 -3.16
CA ASN A 135 -3.50 28.35 -2.42
C ASN A 135 -2.11 28.00 -1.85
N ILE A 136 -1.46 28.95 -1.18
CA ILE A 136 -0.12 28.74 -0.59
C ILE A 136 -0.13 27.54 0.37
N LEU A 137 -1.18 27.43 1.19
CA LEU A 137 -1.32 26.36 2.16
C LEU A 137 -1.44 24.98 1.49
N TYR A 138 -2.21 24.87 0.40
CA TYR A 138 -2.29 23.68 -0.45
C TYR A 138 -0.90 23.26 -0.95
N HIS A 139 -0.10 24.20 -1.49
CA HIS A 139 1.25 23.89 -1.96
C HIS A 139 2.18 23.42 -0.84
N VAL A 140 2.12 24.04 0.34
CA VAL A 140 2.90 23.61 1.51
C VAL A 140 2.56 22.17 1.87
N ILE A 141 1.28 21.82 1.93
CA ILE A 141 0.85 20.46 2.26
C ILE A 141 1.23 19.46 1.18
N CYS A 142 1.16 19.84 -0.09
CA CYS A 142 1.66 19.03 -1.21
C CYS A 142 3.16 18.76 -1.09
N VAL A 143 3.97 19.71 -0.59
CA VAL A 143 5.39 19.49 -0.31
C VAL A 143 5.57 18.47 0.82
N PHE A 144 4.84 18.57 1.93
CA PHE A 144 4.88 17.55 2.99
C PHE A 144 4.46 16.17 2.48
N LEU A 145 3.39 16.09 1.69
CA LEU A 145 2.97 14.84 1.06
C LEU A 145 4.06 14.27 0.14
N SER A 146 4.71 15.12 -0.67
CA SER A 146 5.81 14.71 -1.55
C SER A 146 7.01 14.19 -0.75
N LEU A 147 7.38 14.88 0.33
CA LEU A 147 8.44 14.44 1.25
C LEU A 147 8.12 13.10 1.89
N ASN A 148 6.86 12.85 2.29
CA ASN A 148 6.45 11.54 2.77
C ASN A 148 6.72 10.45 1.72
N VAL A 149 6.27 10.66 0.47
CA VAL A 149 6.45 9.68 -0.61
C VAL A 149 7.93 9.40 -0.85
N LEU A 150 8.78 10.43 -0.87
CA LEU A 150 10.24 10.28 -1.02
C LEU A 150 10.86 9.44 0.11
N CYS A 151 10.49 9.74 1.36
CA CYS A 151 11.01 9.02 2.53
C CYS A 151 10.49 7.57 2.61
N SER A 152 9.23 7.33 2.27
CA SER A 152 8.59 6.02 2.37
C SER A 152 8.97 5.07 1.24
N TYR A 153 9.42 5.57 0.08
CA TYR A 153 9.80 4.73 -1.06
C TYR A 153 10.95 3.76 -0.76
N ALA A 154 11.91 4.18 0.06
CA ALA A 154 13.12 3.40 0.34
C ALA A 154 12.82 2.02 0.96
N PHE A 155 11.78 1.94 1.80
CA PHE A 155 11.48 0.73 2.56
C PHE A 155 10.95 -0.41 1.68
N PRO A 156 9.84 -0.26 0.91
CA PRO A 156 9.34 -1.33 0.05
C PRO A 156 10.37 -1.80 -0.98
N VAL A 157 11.11 -0.87 -1.60
CA VAL A 157 12.16 -1.23 -2.57
C VAL A 157 13.24 -2.08 -1.92
N SER A 158 13.64 -1.78 -0.68
CA SER A 158 14.63 -2.58 0.03
C SER A 158 14.17 -4.00 0.36
N VAL A 159 12.86 -4.21 0.52
CA VAL A 159 12.25 -5.54 0.75
C VAL A 159 12.29 -6.34 -0.54
N VAL A 160 11.81 -5.76 -1.64
CA VAL A 160 11.80 -6.42 -2.96
C VAL A 160 13.22 -6.73 -3.43
N ASP A 161 14.12 -5.77 -3.30
CA ASP A 161 15.54 -5.92 -3.62
C ASP A 161 16.16 -7.12 -2.89
N GLN A 162 15.90 -7.27 -1.58
CA GLN A 162 16.41 -8.43 -0.85
C GLN A 162 15.84 -9.75 -1.37
N VAL A 163 14.53 -9.83 -1.62
CA VAL A 163 13.89 -11.06 -2.12
C VAL A 163 14.50 -11.48 -3.46
N ILE A 164 14.74 -10.52 -4.36
CA ILE A 164 15.41 -10.77 -5.65
C ILE A 164 16.83 -11.27 -5.41
N GLN A 165 17.59 -10.65 -4.51
CA GLN A 165 18.98 -11.01 -4.24
C GLN A 165 19.11 -12.38 -3.58
N GLU A 166 18.20 -12.76 -2.70
CA GLU A 166 18.14 -14.11 -2.11
C GLU A 166 17.81 -15.17 -3.17
N SER A 167 16.89 -14.85 -4.08
CA SER A 167 16.53 -15.73 -5.20
C SER A 167 17.71 -15.94 -6.15
N ILE A 168 18.44 -14.87 -6.46
CA ILE A 168 19.65 -14.91 -7.29
C ILE A 168 20.79 -15.66 -6.58
N ALA A 169 20.99 -15.46 -5.28
CA ALA A 169 22.05 -16.12 -4.51
C ALA A 169 21.84 -17.63 -4.39
N SER A 170 20.59 -18.10 -4.45
CA SER A 170 20.26 -19.52 -4.54
C SER A 170 20.65 -20.13 -5.88
N ASP A 171 20.84 -19.33 -6.92
CA ASP A 171 21.19 -19.79 -8.26
C ASP A 171 22.70 -19.65 -8.51
N SER A 172 23.38 -20.80 -8.57
CA SER A 172 24.84 -20.92 -8.66
C SER A 172 25.50 -20.19 -9.84
N CYS A 173 24.74 -19.82 -10.88
CA CYS A 173 25.27 -19.24 -12.11
C CYS A 173 25.62 -17.73 -11.99
N LEU A 174 24.91 -16.96 -11.15
CA LEU A 174 25.06 -15.49 -11.08
C LEU A 174 26.08 -15.00 -10.04
N HIS A 175 26.85 -15.90 -9.43
CA HIS A 175 27.77 -15.60 -8.33
C HIS A 175 28.97 -14.71 -8.71
N ARG A 176 29.12 -14.38 -10.00
CA ARG A 176 30.29 -13.68 -10.56
C ARG A 176 30.20 -12.16 -10.48
N LEU A 177 29.02 -11.58 -10.25
CA LEU A 177 28.86 -10.13 -10.10
C LEU A 177 29.24 -9.66 -8.68
N PRO A 178 30.00 -8.55 -8.53
CA PRO A 178 30.25 -7.98 -7.22
C PRO A 178 28.90 -7.59 -6.59
N ARG A 179 28.67 -8.08 -5.37
CA ARG A 179 27.38 -7.94 -4.65
C ARG A 179 26.86 -6.51 -4.64
N MET A 180 27.74 -5.52 -4.53
CA MET A 180 27.41 -4.09 -4.61
C MET A 180 26.77 -3.67 -5.93
N LEU A 181 27.28 -4.19 -7.06
CA LEU A 181 26.78 -3.87 -8.40
C LEU A 181 25.42 -4.53 -8.63
N SER A 182 25.25 -5.77 -8.18
CA SER A 182 23.96 -6.49 -8.21
C SER A 182 22.86 -5.67 -7.51
N PHE A 183 23.11 -5.21 -6.28
CA PHE A 183 22.15 -4.38 -5.52
C PHE A 183 21.82 -3.06 -6.22
N SER A 184 22.79 -2.41 -6.84
CA SER A 184 22.54 -1.14 -7.54
C SER A 184 21.71 -1.36 -8.80
N LEU A 185 21.96 -2.44 -9.54
CA LEU A 185 21.25 -2.77 -10.77
C LEU A 185 19.79 -3.15 -10.50
N THR A 186 19.52 -3.98 -9.49
CA THR A 186 18.15 -4.36 -9.11
C THR A 186 17.34 -3.15 -8.67
N ARG A 187 17.91 -2.26 -7.86
CA ARG A 187 17.22 -1.03 -7.43
C ARG A 187 16.96 -0.05 -8.58
N LEU A 188 17.91 0.09 -9.50
CA LEU A 188 17.73 0.91 -10.69
C LEU A 188 16.64 0.33 -11.60
N PHE A 189 16.61 -0.99 -11.77
CA PHE A 189 15.56 -1.69 -12.50
C PHE A 189 14.18 -1.49 -11.84
N LEU A 190 14.08 -1.62 -10.52
CA LEU A 190 12.83 -1.37 -9.79
C LEU A 190 12.35 0.07 -9.96
N LEU A 191 13.26 1.06 -9.94
CA LEU A 191 12.92 2.45 -10.23
C LEU A 191 12.44 2.67 -11.66
N PHE A 192 13.06 1.98 -12.63
CA PHE A 192 12.61 2.04 -14.01
C PHE A 192 11.19 1.46 -14.14
N VAL A 193 10.92 0.32 -13.51
CA VAL A 193 9.58 -0.30 -13.51
C VAL A 193 8.53 0.63 -12.87
N THR A 194 8.84 1.27 -11.73
CA THR A 194 7.89 2.20 -11.09
C THR A 194 7.68 3.46 -11.93
N LEU A 195 8.73 3.97 -12.60
CA LEU A 195 8.63 5.08 -13.55
C LEU A 195 7.73 4.74 -14.75
N VAL A 196 7.96 3.60 -15.39
CA VAL A 196 7.13 3.15 -16.53
C VAL A 196 5.68 2.98 -16.09
N THR A 197 5.44 2.35 -14.93
CA THR A 197 4.08 2.17 -14.40
C THR A 197 3.37 3.53 -14.19
N ALA A 198 4.08 4.52 -13.64
CA ALA A 198 3.54 5.87 -13.43
C ALA A 198 3.23 6.62 -14.74
N LEU A 199 3.95 6.30 -15.83
CA LEU A 199 3.68 6.87 -17.16
C LEU A 199 2.52 6.17 -17.85
N VAL A 200 2.38 4.86 -17.66
CA VAL A 200 1.36 4.06 -18.34
C VAL A 200 0.00 4.26 -17.70
N VAL A 201 -0.09 4.26 -16.36
CA VAL A 201 -1.37 4.34 -15.62
C VAL A 201 -1.44 5.61 -14.76
N PRO A 202 -2.15 6.68 -15.20
CA PRO A 202 -2.25 7.92 -14.44
C PRO A 202 -3.34 7.89 -13.35
N HIS A 203 -4.11 6.79 -13.25
CA HIS A 203 -5.16 6.61 -12.25
C HIS A 203 -4.68 5.82 -11.04
N PHE A 204 -4.44 6.55 -9.96
CA PHE A 204 -3.84 6.00 -8.74
C PHE A 204 -4.77 5.02 -8.04
N ALA A 205 -6.04 5.38 -7.85
CA ALA A 205 -7.00 4.54 -7.12
C ALA A 205 -7.26 3.21 -7.83
N LEU A 206 -7.39 3.23 -9.16
CA LEU A 206 -7.61 2.02 -9.95
C LEU A 206 -6.39 1.10 -9.99
N LEU A 207 -5.18 1.67 -10.03
CA LEU A 207 -3.95 0.89 -9.94
C LEU A 207 -3.85 0.17 -8.58
N LEU A 208 -4.15 0.87 -7.48
CA LEU A 208 -4.20 0.28 -6.13
C LEU A 208 -5.28 -0.80 -6.02
N ALA A 209 -6.47 -0.55 -6.57
CA ALA A 209 -7.58 -1.50 -6.58
C ALA A 209 -7.17 -2.78 -7.32
N PHE A 210 -6.59 -2.65 -8.51
CA PHE A 210 -6.14 -3.76 -9.32
C PHE A 210 -5.09 -4.62 -8.60
N PHE A 211 -4.01 -4.00 -8.10
CA PHE A 211 -2.97 -4.74 -7.37
C PHE A 211 -3.48 -5.31 -6.04
N GLY A 212 -4.40 -4.62 -5.37
CA GLY A 212 -5.06 -5.07 -4.17
C GLY A 212 -5.91 -6.32 -4.37
N SER A 213 -6.79 -6.28 -5.37
CA SER A 213 -7.64 -7.39 -5.73
C SER A 213 -6.81 -8.57 -6.22
N MET A 214 -5.88 -8.38 -7.15
CA MET A 214 -5.12 -9.49 -7.72
C MET A 214 -4.02 -10.00 -6.78
N ILE A 215 -3.01 -9.18 -6.53
CA ILE A 215 -1.77 -9.62 -5.87
C ILE A 215 -1.98 -9.76 -4.37
N ALA A 216 -2.52 -8.71 -3.73
CA ALA A 216 -2.63 -8.69 -2.29
C ALA A 216 -3.66 -9.70 -1.75
N SER A 217 -4.78 -9.94 -2.44
CA SER A 217 -5.74 -10.99 -2.03
C SER A 217 -5.11 -12.38 -2.07
N LEU A 218 -4.28 -12.68 -3.09
CA LEU A 218 -3.58 -13.96 -3.18
C LEU A 218 -2.57 -14.13 -2.03
N PHE A 219 -1.72 -13.13 -1.80
CA PHE A 219 -0.68 -13.21 -0.77
C PHE A 219 -1.19 -13.10 0.67
N SER A 220 -2.30 -12.38 0.89
CA SER A 220 -2.82 -12.12 2.24
C SER A 220 -3.91 -13.11 2.67
N PHE A 221 -4.70 -13.64 1.73
CA PHE A 221 -5.80 -14.55 2.05
C PHE A 221 -5.52 -15.97 1.58
N VAL A 222 -5.19 -16.16 0.29
CA VAL A 222 -5.16 -17.49 -0.32
C VAL A 222 -3.93 -18.29 0.13
N PHE A 223 -2.72 -17.78 -0.09
CA PHE A 223 -1.50 -18.53 0.20
C PHE A 223 -1.30 -18.86 1.69
N PRO A 224 -1.47 -17.92 2.65
CA PRO A 224 -1.28 -18.23 4.07
C PRO A 224 -2.24 -19.32 4.56
N CYS A 225 -3.51 -19.26 4.19
CA CYS A 225 -4.51 -20.26 4.55
C CYS A 225 -4.25 -21.61 3.87
N LEU A 226 -3.84 -21.62 2.60
CA LEU A 226 -3.45 -22.84 1.89
C LEU A 226 -2.24 -23.51 2.55
N PHE A 227 -1.20 -22.76 2.89
CA PHE A 227 -0.02 -23.30 3.56
C PHE A 227 -0.37 -23.81 4.97
N HIS A 228 -1.20 -23.08 5.71
CA HIS A 228 -1.65 -23.50 7.03
C HIS A 228 -2.44 -24.83 6.98
N LEU A 229 -3.35 -24.97 6.01
CA LEU A 229 -4.09 -26.22 5.78
C LEU A 229 -3.17 -27.35 5.30
N LYS A 230 -2.21 -27.08 4.41
CA LYS A 230 -1.31 -28.11 3.89
C LYS A 230 -0.32 -28.61 4.95
N LEU A 231 0.19 -27.72 5.80
CA LEU A 231 1.19 -28.05 6.82
C LEU A 231 0.58 -28.60 8.11
N LYS A 232 -0.59 -28.10 8.53
CA LYS A 232 -1.22 -28.48 9.80
C LYS A 232 -2.60 -29.11 9.66
N GLY A 233 -3.08 -29.39 8.46
CA GLY A 233 -4.46 -29.83 8.18
C GLY A 233 -4.97 -30.98 9.05
N ALA A 234 -4.11 -31.97 9.37
CA ALA A 234 -4.48 -33.12 10.18
C ALA A 234 -4.71 -32.81 11.67
N SER A 235 -4.12 -31.72 12.19
CA SER A 235 -4.21 -31.33 13.61
C SER A 235 -5.16 -30.14 13.87
N LEU A 236 -5.81 -29.62 12.82
CA LEU A 236 -6.71 -28.48 12.93
C LEU A 236 -8.13 -28.89 13.33
N SER A 237 -8.74 -28.09 14.20
CA SER A 237 -10.16 -28.22 14.50
C SER A 237 -11.01 -27.92 13.27
N TRP A 238 -12.21 -28.51 13.22
CA TRP A 238 -13.13 -28.34 12.09
C TRP A 238 -13.49 -26.86 11.85
N CYS A 239 -13.65 -26.08 12.92
CA CYS A 239 -13.91 -24.64 12.84
C CYS A 239 -12.76 -23.88 12.17
N ILE A 240 -11.50 -24.12 12.58
CA ILE A 240 -10.35 -23.44 11.96
C ILE A 240 -10.20 -23.85 10.50
N ARG A 241 -10.48 -25.12 10.17
CA ARG A 241 -10.46 -25.61 8.79
C ARG A 241 -11.51 -24.90 7.94
N PHE A 242 -12.75 -24.81 8.42
CA PHE A 242 -13.83 -24.07 7.76
C PHE A 242 -13.46 -22.60 7.57
N CYS A 243 -12.96 -21.91 8.60
CA CYS A 243 -12.50 -20.52 8.50
C CYS A 243 -11.42 -20.34 7.42
N ASN A 244 -10.41 -21.22 7.36
CA ASN A 244 -9.37 -21.13 6.33
C ASN A 244 -9.93 -21.31 4.92
N VAL A 245 -10.85 -22.26 4.72
CA VAL A 245 -11.50 -22.47 3.41
C VAL A 245 -12.33 -21.25 3.02
N SER A 246 -13.10 -20.68 3.96
CA SER A 246 -13.90 -19.48 3.72
C SER A 246 -13.04 -18.26 3.34
N ILE A 247 -11.88 -18.07 4.00
CA ILE A 247 -10.94 -17.00 3.66
C ILE A 247 -10.34 -17.21 2.25
N ILE A 248 -10.01 -18.45 1.88
CA ILE A 248 -9.54 -18.77 0.53
C ILE A 248 -10.60 -18.43 -0.52
N LEU A 249 -11.84 -18.86 -0.30
CA LEU A 249 -12.94 -18.57 -1.23
C LEU A 249 -13.19 -17.06 -1.36
N LEU A 250 -13.18 -16.33 -0.25
CA LEU A 250 -13.29 -14.87 -0.25
C LEU A 250 -12.14 -14.23 -1.03
N GLY A 251 -10.90 -14.68 -0.84
CA GLY A 251 -9.73 -14.17 -1.54
C GLY A 251 -9.75 -14.44 -3.04
N ILE A 252 -10.22 -15.62 -3.47
CA ILE A 252 -10.41 -15.93 -4.89
C ILE A 252 -11.53 -15.07 -5.48
N PHE A 253 -12.65 -14.96 -4.77
CA PHE A 253 -13.79 -14.15 -5.20
C PHE A 253 -13.40 -12.67 -5.36
N SER A 254 -12.69 -12.10 -4.38
CA SER A 254 -12.20 -10.73 -4.45
C SER A 254 -11.16 -10.53 -5.54
N ALA A 255 -10.30 -11.52 -5.79
CA ALA A 255 -9.33 -11.45 -6.87
C ALA A 255 -10.00 -11.45 -8.24
N VAL A 256 -10.97 -12.33 -8.48
CA VAL A 256 -11.67 -12.41 -9.77
C VAL A 256 -12.51 -11.15 -10.00
N LEU A 257 -13.43 -10.84 -9.09
CA LEU A 257 -14.35 -9.73 -9.29
C LEU A 257 -13.65 -8.37 -9.22
N GLY A 258 -12.76 -8.18 -8.23
CA GLY A 258 -12.04 -6.93 -8.08
C GLY A 258 -11.13 -6.63 -9.26
N THR A 259 -10.45 -7.64 -9.81
CA THR A 259 -9.63 -7.47 -11.03
C THR A 259 -10.52 -7.20 -12.25
N PHE A 260 -11.66 -7.88 -12.38
CA PHE A 260 -12.59 -7.64 -13.48
C PHE A 260 -13.16 -6.21 -13.45
N PHE A 261 -13.70 -5.76 -12.32
CA PHE A 261 -14.29 -4.42 -12.21
C PHE A 261 -13.25 -3.31 -12.30
N SER A 262 -12.10 -3.46 -11.63
CA SER A 262 -11.02 -2.46 -11.70
C SER A 262 -10.39 -2.43 -13.10
N GLY A 263 -10.22 -3.58 -13.75
CA GLY A 263 -9.70 -3.68 -15.11
C GLY A 263 -10.67 -3.09 -16.13
N LYS A 264 -11.98 -3.37 -16.00
CA LYS A 264 -13.01 -2.74 -16.84
C LYS A 264 -12.99 -1.21 -16.69
N ALA A 265 -12.98 -0.71 -15.45
CA ALA A 265 -12.90 0.72 -15.18
C ALA A 265 -11.62 1.35 -15.75
N LEU A 266 -10.50 0.62 -15.71
CA LEU A 266 -9.25 1.07 -16.30
C LEU A 266 -9.35 1.17 -17.83
N VAL A 267 -9.92 0.17 -18.50
CA VAL A 267 -10.07 0.16 -19.97
C VAL A 267 -11.02 1.26 -20.45
N GLU A 268 -12.14 1.48 -19.76
CA GLU A 268 -13.10 2.54 -20.10
C GLU A 268 -12.48 3.94 -20.09
N ILE A 269 -11.42 4.17 -19.32
CA ILE A 269 -10.73 5.46 -19.27
C ILE A 269 -9.84 5.70 -20.49
N TYR A 270 -9.33 4.65 -21.13
CA TYR A 270 -8.47 4.76 -22.32
C TYR A 270 -9.23 4.77 -23.64
N GLN A 271 -10.56 4.63 -23.60
CA GLN A 271 -11.45 4.71 -24.77
C GLN A 271 -11.97 6.13 -24.95
#